data_AF-A0AAN7M0S1-F1
#
_entry.id   AF-A0AAN7M0S1-F1
#
_cell.length_a   1.000
_cell.length_b   1.000
_cell.length_c   1.000
_cell.angle_alpha   90.00
_cell.angle_beta   90.00
_cell.angle_gamma   90.00
#
_symmetry.space_group_name_H-M   'P 1'
#
loop_
_entity.id
_entity.type
_entity.pdbx_description
1 polymer ?
#
loop_
_entity_poly.entity_id
_entity_poly.type
_entity_poly.pdbx_seq_one_letter_code
_entity_poly.pdbx_strand_id
1 'polypeptide(L)'
;MVAARRACAVVLFVAAVAVMAPACGGSFSSSAEEIRSKQKKRMSGIIIPGFASTQLRAWSILDCPYSPLDFNPLDLVWLDTTKLLSAVNCWLKCMLLDPYNQTDHPECKSRPDSGLSAITELDPGYITGPLSSVWKEWVKWCIEFGIEPNAIIAAPYDWRLSPNMLEERDLYFHKLKITFETAVKIRGAPSLVFAHSLGNHVFRYFLEWLKLEIAPKHYIEWLDRHIHAYFAVGAPLLGAIEAVKGTLSGQTFGLPVSEVYICKVSGNS
;
A
#
# COMPACT_ATOMS: atom_id res chain seq x y z
N MET A 1 -49.41 -18.99 7.71
CA MET A 1 -50.28 -19.46 6.63
C MET A 1 -50.43 -18.32 5.62
N VAL A 2 -49.86 -18.52 4.42
CA VAL A 2 -50.34 -18.11 3.05
C VAL A 2 -50.51 -16.59 2.79
N ALA A 3 -49.98 -15.92 1.76
CA ALA A 3 -49.33 -16.20 0.46
C ALA A 3 -48.40 -14.99 0.09
N ALA A 4 -47.23 -15.09 -0.55
CA ALA A 4 -46.95 -15.28 -2.00
C ALA A 4 -47.81 -14.37 -2.93
N ARG A 5 -47.37 -13.63 -3.96
CA ARG A 5 -46.15 -13.51 -4.80
C ARG A 5 -46.26 -12.24 -5.69
N ARG A 6 -45.10 -11.64 -6.01
CA ARG A 6 -44.63 -10.89 -7.22
C ARG A 6 -45.57 -10.54 -8.40
N ALA A 7 -45.46 -9.30 -8.93
CA ALA A 7 -45.19 -8.90 -10.35
C ALA A 7 -45.32 -7.36 -10.50
N CYS A 8 -44.29 -6.59 -10.91
CA CYS A 8 -43.78 -6.32 -12.28
C CYS A 8 -44.67 -5.38 -13.12
N ALA A 9 -44.22 -4.14 -13.34
CA ALA A 9 -44.63 -3.32 -14.48
C ALA A 9 -43.42 -2.49 -14.96
N VAL A 10 -42.79 -2.99 -16.01
CA VAL A 10 -41.84 -2.27 -16.86
C VAL A 10 -42.67 -1.46 -17.85
N VAL A 11 -42.45 -0.15 -17.94
CA VAL A 11 -42.86 0.66 -19.11
C VAL A 11 -41.63 1.37 -19.62
N LEU A 12 -41.32 1.10 -20.88
CA LEU A 12 -40.23 1.64 -21.69
C LEU A 12 -40.87 2.47 -22.83
N PHE A 13 -40.08 3.38 -23.43
CA PHE A 13 -40.38 4.31 -24.55
C PHE A 13 -41.09 5.62 -24.17
N VAL A 14 -40.73 6.84 -24.61
CA VAL A 14 -39.72 7.34 -25.58
C VAL A 14 -39.45 8.83 -25.31
N ALA A 15 -38.31 9.30 -25.80
CA ALA A 15 -37.77 10.65 -25.70
C ALA A 15 -38.59 11.79 -26.34
N ALA A 16 -38.24 13.00 -25.85
CA ALA A 16 -38.30 14.33 -26.47
C ALA A 16 -39.64 15.07 -26.50
N VAL A 17 -39.73 16.16 -25.72
CA VAL A 17 -39.76 17.54 -26.24
C VAL A 17 -39.16 18.47 -25.18
N ALA A 18 -38.04 19.12 -25.52
CA ALA A 18 -37.50 20.23 -24.76
C ALA A 18 -38.44 21.42 -24.90
N VAL A 19 -39.14 21.78 -23.82
CA VAL A 19 -39.82 23.08 -23.71
C VAL A 19 -38.79 24.08 -23.22
N MET A 20 -38.33 24.93 -24.15
CA MET A 20 -37.57 26.14 -23.88
C MET A 20 -38.44 27.10 -23.06
N ALA A 21 -38.17 27.21 -21.76
CA ALA A 21 -38.62 28.32 -20.93
C ALA A 21 -37.44 29.30 -20.77
N PRO A 22 -37.60 30.60 -21.10
CA PRO A 22 -36.58 31.60 -20.85
C PRO A 22 -36.63 32.06 -19.39
N ALA A 23 -35.48 32.57 -18.92
CA ALA A 23 -35.28 33.31 -17.66
C ALA A 23 -35.08 32.50 -16.36
N CYS A 24 -33.84 32.02 -16.16
CA CYS A 24 -33.02 32.32 -14.97
C CYS A 24 -31.56 31.98 -15.29
N GLY A 25 -30.84 32.92 -15.92
CA GLY A 25 -29.39 32.85 -16.03
C GLY A 25 -28.77 33.21 -14.68
N GLY A 26 -28.29 32.22 -13.92
CA GLY A 26 -27.68 32.43 -12.61
C GLY A 26 -27.02 31.20 -11.97
N SER A 27 -25.71 31.05 -12.18
CA SER A 27 -24.70 30.45 -11.29
C SER A 27 -24.75 28.97 -10.80
N PHE A 28 -25.69 28.11 -11.19
CA PHE A 28 -25.72 26.73 -10.64
C PHE A 28 -24.51 25.84 -11.00
N SER A 29 -23.86 26.08 -12.15
CA SER A 29 -22.63 25.35 -12.55
C SER A 29 -21.41 25.79 -11.72
N SER A 30 -21.31 27.09 -11.46
CA SER A 30 -20.19 27.71 -10.73
C SER A 30 -20.10 27.22 -9.30
N SER A 31 -21.23 27.08 -8.60
CA SER A 31 -21.25 26.67 -7.19
C SER A 31 -20.93 25.20 -7.00
N ALA A 32 -21.41 24.32 -7.87
CA ALA A 32 -21.09 22.88 -7.84
C ALA A 32 -19.61 22.63 -8.16
N GLU A 33 -19.04 23.33 -9.14
CA GLU A 33 -17.61 23.27 -9.45
C GLU A 33 -16.76 23.85 -8.33
N GLU A 34 -17.17 24.95 -7.71
CA GLU A 34 -16.47 25.55 -6.57
C GLU A 34 -16.50 24.64 -5.34
N ILE A 35 -17.66 24.03 -5.00
CA ILE A 35 -17.79 23.06 -3.91
C ILE A 35 -16.93 21.83 -4.19
N ARG A 36 -16.96 21.30 -5.42
CA ARG A 36 -16.13 20.15 -5.82
C ARG A 36 -14.64 20.50 -5.76
N SER A 37 -14.26 21.72 -6.11
CA SER A 37 -12.87 22.20 -5.99
C SER A 37 -12.42 22.34 -4.53
N LYS A 38 -13.29 22.86 -3.66
CA LYS A 38 -13.05 22.98 -2.22
C LYS A 38 -12.97 21.62 -1.55
N GLN A 39 -13.82 20.68 -1.95
CA GLN A 39 -13.82 19.32 -1.44
C GLN A 39 -12.58 18.55 -1.93
N LYS A 40 -12.19 18.69 -3.20
CA LYS A 40 -10.93 18.16 -3.75
C LYS A 40 -9.71 18.69 -2.98
N LYS A 41 -9.69 19.98 -2.63
CA LYS A 41 -8.62 20.57 -1.80
C LYS A 41 -8.60 20.07 -0.37
N ARG A 42 -9.67 19.45 0.14
CA ARG A 42 -9.74 19.00 1.54
C ARG A 42 -9.46 17.51 1.72
N MET A 43 -9.55 16.70 0.66
CA MET A 43 -9.28 15.27 0.79
C MET A 43 -7.79 14.96 0.78
N SER A 44 -7.39 13.98 1.59
CA SER A 44 -6.06 13.34 1.55
C SER A 44 -6.17 11.95 0.93
N GLY A 45 -5.10 11.49 0.26
CA GLY A 45 -4.96 10.13 -0.23
C GLY A 45 -3.92 9.38 0.59
N ILE A 46 -4.30 8.24 1.16
CA ILE A 46 -3.40 7.34 1.88
C ILE A 46 -3.11 6.13 0.99
N ILE A 47 -1.83 5.87 0.74
CA ILE A 47 -1.36 4.76 -0.10
C ILE A 47 -0.81 3.65 0.78
N ILE A 48 -1.37 2.46 0.65
CA ILE A 48 -0.90 1.24 1.27
C ILE A 48 -0.28 0.37 0.16
N PRO A 49 1.06 0.28 0.09
CA PRO A 49 1.77 -0.39 -0.99
C PRO A 49 1.55 -1.91 -0.97
N GLY A 50 1.96 -2.58 -2.04
CA GLY A 50 1.85 -4.03 -2.18
C GLY A 50 3.09 -4.80 -1.74
N PHE A 51 3.10 -6.08 -2.07
CA PHE A 51 4.26 -6.96 -1.88
C PHE A 51 5.49 -6.37 -2.58
N ALA A 52 6.64 -6.36 -1.90
CA ALA A 52 7.91 -5.90 -2.44
C ALA A 52 7.90 -4.46 -3.01
N SER A 53 6.91 -3.65 -2.65
CA SER A 53 6.67 -2.31 -3.21
C SER A 53 7.06 -1.17 -2.25
N THR A 54 7.82 -1.49 -1.21
CA THR A 54 8.35 -0.53 -0.23
C THR A 54 9.84 -0.77 -0.09
N GLN A 55 10.64 0.29 -0.12
CA GLN A 55 12.07 0.22 0.14
C GLN A 55 12.37 -0.30 1.55
N LEU A 56 13.38 -1.16 1.68
CA LEU A 56 13.93 -1.59 2.97
C LEU A 56 15.34 -1.03 3.14
N ARG A 57 15.62 -0.51 4.33
CA ARG A 57 16.88 0.09 4.74
C ARG A 57 17.57 -0.79 5.77
N ALA A 58 18.90 -0.87 5.70
CA ALA A 58 19.69 -1.58 6.69
C ALA A 58 19.72 -0.80 8.02
N TRP A 59 19.64 -1.53 9.13
CA TRP A 59 19.76 -1.02 10.49
C TRP A 59 20.87 -1.77 11.24
N SER A 60 21.99 -1.93 10.57
CA SER A 60 23.15 -2.72 11.01
C SER A 60 24.36 -2.34 10.18
N ILE A 61 25.54 -2.65 10.72
CA ILE A 61 26.79 -2.68 9.96
C ILE A 61 27.07 -4.15 9.67
N LEU A 62 27.15 -4.54 8.41
CA LEU A 62 27.46 -5.89 7.98
C LEU A 62 28.59 -5.84 6.97
N ASP A 63 29.74 -6.38 7.38
CA ASP A 63 30.90 -6.56 6.52
C ASP A 63 30.68 -7.79 5.64
N CYS A 64 30.95 -7.64 4.33
CA CYS A 64 30.69 -8.64 3.32
C CYS A 64 31.98 -9.28 2.81
N PRO A 65 32.30 -10.51 3.27
CA PRO A 65 33.48 -11.21 2.77
C PRO A 65 33.38 -11.38 1.24
N TYR A 66 34.47 -11.11 0.54
CA TYR A 66 34.60 -11.30 -0.91
C TYR A 66 33.81 -10.33 -1.80
N SER A 67 33.22 -9.26 -1.25
CA SER A 67 32.60 -8.17 -2.02
C SER A 67 33.05 -6.82 -1.44
N PRO A 68 33.33 -5.80 -2.26
CA PRO A 68 33.62 -4.45 -1.75
C PRO A 68 32.35 -3.70 -1.29
N LEU A 69 31.20 -4.37 -1.26
CA LEU A 69 29.89 -3.77 -0.98
C LEU A 69 29.40 -4.21 0.39
N ASP A 70 29.82 -3.49 1.41
CA ASP A 70 29.31 -3.65 2.77
C ASP A 70 27.94 -2.99 2.91
N PHE A 71 27.19 -3.40 3.94
CA PHE A 71 25.95 -2.75 4.33
C PHE A 71 26.22 -1.81 5.49
N ASN A 72 26.00 -0.52 5.26
CA ASN A 72 26.04 0.50 6.31
C ASN A 72 24.61 0.84 6.79
N PRO A 73 24.46 1.45 7.97
CA PRO A 73 23.17 1.92 8.44
C PRO A 73 22.53 2.88 7.42
N LEU A 74 21.23 2.70 7.16
CA LEU A 74 20.41 3.42 6.18
C LEU A 74 20.69 3.11 4.70
N ASP A 75 21.62 2.20 4.41
CA ASP A 75 21.79 1.72 3.05
C ASP A 75 20.52 1.01 2.55
N LEU A 76 20.27 1.09 1.24
CA LEU A 76 19.22 0.29 0.63
C LEU A 76 19.57 -1.20 0.70
N VAL A 77 18.61 -1.97 1.19
CA VAL A 77 18.58 -3.43 1.14
C VAL A 77 17.62 -3.89 0.05
N TRP A 78 16.46 -3.24 -0.03
CA TRP A 78 15.46 -3.48 -1.05
C TRP A 78 15.01 -2.13 -1.65
N LEU A 79 15.09 -1.88 -2.95
CA LEU A 79 15.81 -2.64 -3.96
C LEU A 79 17.20 -1.99 -4.18
N ASP A 80 18.26 -2.77 -4.00
CA ASP A 80 19.61 -2.39 -4.41
C ASP A 80 20.10 -3.44 -5.41
N THR A 81 19.96 -3.16 -6.71
CA THR A 81 20.34 -4.11 -7.78
C THR A 81 21.83 -4.45 -7.77
N THR A 82 22.68 -3.52 -7.33
CA THR A 82 24.13 -3.71 -7.30
C THR A 82 24.51 -4.72 -6.22
N LYS A 83 23.97 -4.57 -5.01
CA LYS A 83 24.18 -5.52 -3.90
C LYS A 83 23.47 -6.85 -4.13
N LEU A 84 22.28 -6.82 -4.74
CA LEU A 84 21.54 -8.03 -5.13
C LEU A 84 22.34 -8.90 -6.10
N LEU A 85 23.11 -8.30 -7.03
CA LEU A 85 23.91 -9.04 -8.02
C LEU A 85 25.32 -9.39 -7.52
N SER A 86 25.95 -8.51 -6.76
CA SER A 86 27.38 -8.59 -6.42
C SER A 86 27.66 -9.05 -4.99
N ALA A 87 26.66 -9.05 -4.12
CA ALA A 87 26.77 -9.40 -2.70
C ALA A 87 25.57 -10.25 -2.23
N VAL A 88 25.14 -11.21 -3.06
CA VAL A 88 23.92 -12.04 -2.85
C VAL A 88 23.86 -12.65 -1.45
N ASN A 89 24.95 -13.22 -0.95
CA ASN A 89 24.98 -13.88 0.36
C ASN A 89 24.72 -12.91 1.52
N CYS A 90 25.29 -11.70 1.45
CA CYS A 90 25.03 -10.66 2.44
C CYS A 90 23.63 -10.09 2.33
N TRP A 91 23.19 -9.83 1.10
CA TRP A 91 21.84 -9.36 0.84
C TRP A 91 20.80 -10.36 1.39
N LEU A 92 21.01 -11.66 1.21
CA LEU A 92 20.18 -12.71 1.79
C LEU A 92 20.16 -12.66 3.32
N LYS A 93 21.29 -12.41 4.00
CA LYS A 93 21.31 -12.24 5.46
C LYS A 93 20.39 -11.10 5.91
N CYS A 94 20.35 -9.99 5.17
CA CYS A 94 19.49 -8.84 5.50
C CYS A 94 18.02 -9.05 5.13
N MET A 95 17.73 -9.89 4.14
CA MET A 95 16.39 -10.13 3.63
C MET A 95 15.65 -11.27 4.32
N LEU A 96 16.35 -12.34 4.68
CA LEU A 96 15.75 -13.52 5.30
C LEU A 96 15.28 -13.21 6.72
N LEU A 97 14.08 -13.71 7.02
CA LEU A 97 13.52 -13.74 8.37
C LEU A 97 13.66 -15.15 8.93
N ASP A 98 13.75 -15.24 10.25
CA ASP A 98 13.63 -16.52 10.95
C ASP A 98 12.24 -17.14 10.69
N PRO A 99 12.17 -18.44 10.31
CA PRO A 99 10.93 -19.07 9.86
C PRO A 99 9.87 -19.22 10.97
N TYR A 100 10.26 -19.19 12.25
CA TYR A 100 9.34 -19.42 13.36
C TYR A 100 8.91 -18.10 14.01
N ASN A 101 9.86 -17.23 14.32
CA ASN A 101 9.60 -16.00 15.06
C ASN A 101 9.55 -14.73 14.17
N GLN A 102 9.84 -14.85 12.86
CA GLN A 102 9.84 -13.74 11.90
C GLN A 102 10.76 -12.57 12.29
N THR A 103 11.81 -12.83 13.07
CA THR A 103 12.81 -11.82 13.41
C THR A 103 13.87 -11.70 12.31
N ASP A 104 14.48 -10.52 12.20
CA ASP A 104 15.60 -10.31 11.28
C ASP A 104 16.83 -11.12 11.74
N HIS A 105 17.77 -11.35 10.82
CA HIS A 105 19.04 -11.98 11.15
C HIS A 105 19.80 -11.17 12.21
N PRO A 106 20.47 -11.80 13.20
CA PRO A 106 21.17 -11.08 14.27
C PRO A 106 22.22 -10.08 13.78
N GLU A 107 22.90 -10.41 12.68
CA GLU A 107 23.92 -9.55 12.05
C GLU A 107 23.35 -8.48 11.13
N CYS A 108 22.11 -8.61 10.64
CA CYS A 108 21.51 -7.62 9.75
C CYS A 108 20.03 -7.40 10.00
N LYS A 109 19.69 -6.20 10.48
CA LYS A 109 18.30 -5.78 10.70
C LYS A 109 17.84 -4.91 9.54
N SER A 110 16.61 -5.10 9.07
CA SER A 110 16.05 -4.32 7.96
C SER A 110 14.78 -3.61 8.41
N ARG A 111 14.61 -2.34 8.03
CA ARG A 111 13.43 -1.53 8.37
C ARG A 111 12.84 -0.89 7.12
N PRO A 112 11.51 -0.76 7.01
CA PRO A 112 10.92 -0.06 5.88
C PRO A 112 11.31 1.42 5.92
N ASP A 113 11.62 1.98 4.76
CA ASP A 113 11.82 3.42 4.62
C ASP A 113 10.47 4.16 4.79
N SER A 114 10.53 5.46 5.03
CA SER A 114 9.36 6.29 5.33
C SER A 114 9.04 7.30 4.23
N GLY A 115 7.79 7.75 4.18
CA GLY A 115 7.34 8.78 3.24
C GLY A 115 7.13 8.28 1.81
N LEU A 116 6.87 9.23 0.91
CA LEU A 116 6.47 8.93 -0.47
C LEU A 116 7.63 8.43 -1.34
N SER A 117 8.87 8.83 -1.04
CA SER A 117 10.07 8.32 -1.72
C SER A 117 10.23 6.81 -1.55
N ALA A 118 9.82 6.25 -0.42
CA ALA A 118 9.94 4.82 -0.11
C ALA A 118 9.13 3.90 -1.05
N ILE A 119 8.14 4.43 -1.76
CA ILE A 119 7.22 3.65 -2.60
C ILE A 119 7.23 4.07 -4.09
N THR A 120 7.94 5.15 -4.44
CA THR A 120 7.90 5.69 -5.81
C THR A 120 8.87 4.96 -6.73
N GLU A 121 10.16 4.97 -6.41
CA GLU A 121 11.22 4.21 -7.09
C GLU A 121 11.83 3.25 -6.08
N LEU A 122 11.98 1.96 -6.38
CA LEU A 122 12.54 1.02 -5.39
C LEU A 122 14.08 1.00 -5.38
N ASP A 123 14.70 1.25 -6.53
CA ASP A 123 16.15 1.40 -6.71
C ASP A 123 16.40 2.76 -7.39
N PRO A 124 16.63 3.83 -6.62
CA PRO A 124 16.83 5.16 -7.18
C PRO A 124 18.15 5.24 -7.94
N GLY A 125 18.08 5.70 -9.19
CA GLY A 125 19.24 5.86 -10.05
C GLY A 125 18.86 6.28 -11.45
N TYR A 126 19.82 6.77 -12.24
CA TYR A 126 19.56 7.23 -13.61
C TYR A 126 18.99 6.11 -14.50
N ILE A 127 19.47 4.87 -14.30
CA ILE A 127 19.05 3.69 -15.07
C ILE A 127 18.03 2.87 -14.28
N THR A 128 18.29 2.62 -13.00
CA THR A 128 17.50 1.72 -12.14
C THR A 128 16.18 2.32 -11.69
N GLY A 129 16.10 3.65 -11.53
CA GLY A 129 14.90 4.35 -11.06
C GLY A 129 13.68 4.14 -11.97
N PRO A 130 13.78 4.47 -13.28
CA PRO A 130 12.67 4.25 -14.22
C PRO A 130 12.22 2.78 -14.32
N LEU A 131 13.14 1.83 -14.16
CA LEU A 131 12.84 0.39 -14.24
C LEU A 131 12.19 -0.15 -12.95
N SER A 132 12.39 0.54 -11.82
CA SER A 132 11.89 0.15 -10.50
C SER A 132 10.77 1.07 -10.00
N SER A 133 10.16 1.86 -10.89
CA SER A 133 9.06 2.76 -10.57
C SER A 133 7.77 2.00 -10.30
N VAL A 134 7.19 2.18 -9.12
CA VAL A 134 5.88 1.61 -8.74
C VAL A 134 4.82 2.70 -8.69
N TRP A 135 5.01 3.70 -7.83
CA TRP A 135 4.03 4.79 -7.64
C TRP A 135 4.42 6.12 -8.29
N LYS A 136 5.62 6.25 -8.86
CA LYS A 136 6.12 7.53 -9.40
C LYS A 136 5.19 8.14 -10.46
N GLU A 137 4.76 7.36 -11.44
CA GLU A 137 3.88 7.85 -12.51
C GLU A 137 2.49 8.22 -12.00
N TRP A 138 1.95 7.46 -11.05
CA TRP A 138 0.69 7.80 -10.41
C TRP A 138 0.77 9.11 -9.63
N VAL A 139 1.85 9.29 -8.84
CA VAL A 139 2.12 10.55 -8.12
C VAL A 139 2.30 11.71 -9.09
N LYS A 140 3.02 11.52 -10.20
CA LYS A 140 3.19 12.53 -11.24
C LYS A 140 1.83 12.96 -11.83
N TRP A 141 0.97 12.01 -12.15
CA TRP A 141 -0.39 12.29 -12.61
C TRP A 141 -1.21 13.07 -11.57
N CYS A 142 -1.08 12.74 -10.28
CA CYS A 142 -1.71 13.51 -9.21
C CYS A 142 -1.21 14.96 -9.14
N ILE A 143 0.09 15.18 -9.31
CA ILE A 143 0.70 16.52 -9.32
C ILE A 143 0.19 17.32 -10.53
N GLU A 144 0.15 16.72 -11.72
CA GLU A 144 -0.40 17.34 -12.94
C GLU A 144 -1.88 17.72 -12.77
N PHE A 145 -2.63 16.91 -12.02
CA PHE A 145 -4.03 17.20 -11.66
C PHE A 145 -4.18 18.27 -10.56
N GLY A 146 -3.09 18.81 -10.02
CA GLY A 146 -3.07 19.85 -8.99
C GLY A 146 -3.33 19.35 -7.58
N ILE A 147 -2.96 18.10 -7.27
CA ILE A 147 -2.99 17.56 -5.90
C ILE A 147 -1.72 18.05 -5.16
N GLU A 148 -1.91 18.60 -3.96
CA GLU A 148 -0.82 19.10 -3.13
C GLU A 148 0.03 17.95 -2.56
N PRO A 149 1.34 18.15 -2.36
CA PRO A 149 2.24 17.09 -1.88
C PRO A 149 1.88 16.58 -0.48
N ASN A 150 1.38 17.45 0.39
CA ASN A 150 0.92 17.09 1.73
C ASN A 150 -0.47 16.40 1.74
N ALA A 151 -1.14 16.29 0.60
CA ALA A 151 -2.39 15.56 0.48
C ALA A 151 -2.14 14.04 0.34
N ILE A 152 -0.98 13.65 -0.18
CA ILE A 152 -0.65 12.25 -0.44
C ILE A 152 0.24 11.74 0.69
N ILE A 153 -0.21 10.70 1.38
CA ILE A 153 0.49 10.09 2.49
C ILE A 153 0.77 8.64 2.13
N ALA A 154 2.03 8.25 2.11
CA ALA A 154 2.41 6.85 1.98
C ALA A 154 2.42 6.19 3.36
N ALA A 155 1.90 4.97 3.45
CA ALA A 155 1.98 4.09 4.60
C ALA A 155 2.87 2.87 4.29
N PRO A 156 4.19 3.06 4.14
CA PRO A 156 5.13 1.97 3.90
C PRO A 156 5.20 1.02 5.10
N TYR A 157 5.43 -0.26 4.83
CA TYR A 157 5.55 -1.31 5.85
C TYR A 157 6.53 -2.40 5.41
N ASP A 158 6.98 -3.21 6.37
CA ASP A 158 7.82 -4.38 6.09
C ASP A 158 6.95 -5.51 5.51
N TRP A 159 6.90 -5.58 4.19
CA TRP A 159 6.08 -6.53 3.44
C TRP A 159 6.50 -7.99 3.59
N ARG A 160 7.62 -8.27 4.28
CA ARG A 160 8.06 -9.63 4.61
C ARG A 160 7.31 -10.22 5.80
N LEU A 161 6.77 -9.36 6.66
CA LEU A 161 6.11 -9.77 7.91
C LEU A 161 4.65 -10.15 7.71
N SER A 162 4.21 -11.07 8.56
CA SER A 162 2.78 -11.31 8.76
C SER A 162 2.09 -10.10 9.43
N PRO A 163 0.77 -9.89 9.20
CA PRO A 163 0.06 -8.78 9.80
C PRO A 163 0.14 -8.70 11.33
N ASN A 164 0.15 -9.83 12.05
CA ASN A 164 0.30 -9.79 13.51
C ASN A 164 1.66 -9.21 13.92
N MET A 165 2.74 -9.65 13.25
CA MET A 165 4.09 -9.17 13.52
C MET A 165 4.29 -7.71 13.13
N LEU A 166 3.57 -7.21 12.11
CA LEU A 166 3.58 -5.77 11.78
C LEU A 166 3.09 -4.92 12.96
N GLU A 167 2.16 -5.44 13.75
CA GLU A 167 1.68 -4.76 14.94
C GLU A 167 2.61 -4.96 16.14
N GLU A 168 2.91 -6.21 16.50
CA GLU A 168 3.73 -6.51 17.68
C GLU A 168 5.15 -5.92 17.60
N ARG A 169 5.78 -5.95 16.42
CA ARG A 169 7.16 -5.47 16.23
C ARG A 169 7.22 -3.98 15.94
N ASP A 170 6.37 -3.50 15.01
CA ASP A 170 6.52 -2.18 14.41
C ASP A 170 5.41 -1.20 14.80
N LEU A 171 4.38 -1.63 15.55
CA LEU A 171 3.17 -0.87 15.89
C LEU A 171 2.53 -0.24 14.65
N TYR A 172 2.55 -0.97 13.53
CA TYR A 172 2.18 -0.44 12.24
C TYR A 172 0.72 0.01 12.18
N PHE A 173 -0.22 -0.75 12.76
CA PHE A 173 -1.64 -0.40 12.72
C PHE A 173 -1.98 0.75 13.65
N HIS A 174 -1.32 0.85 14.80
CA HIS A 174 -1.40 2.05 15.63
C HIS A 174 -0.93 3.31 14.88
N LYS A 175 0.24 3.23 14.21
CA LYS A 175 0.75 4.33 13.40
C LYS A 175 -0.19 4.68 12.25
N LEU A 176 -0.79 3.68 11.60
CA LEU A 176 -1.75 3.87 10.52
C LEU A 176 -3.04 4.55 11.03
N LYS A 177 -3.60 4.14 12.17
CA LYS A 177 -4.73 4.80 12.82
C LYS A 177 -4.44 6.28 13.10
N ILE A 178 -3.28 6.57 13.71
CA ILE A 178 -2.85 7.95 13.99
C ILE A 178 -2.67 8.74 12.69
N THR A 179 -2.20 8.10 11.62
CA THR A 179 -2.05 8.72 10.30
C THR A 179 -3.40 9.17 9.75
N PHE A 180 -4.45 8.34 9.83
CA PHE A 180 -5.82 8.71 9.46
C PHE A 180 -6.34 9.89 10.29
N GLU A 181 -6.17 9.84 11.61
CA GLU A 181 -6.59 10.92 12.52
C GLU A 181 -5.86 12.23 12.23
N THR A 182 -4.57 12.14 11.94
CA THR A 182 -3.72 13.29 11.59
C THR A 182 -4.12 13.88 10.25
N ALA A 183 -4.40 13.04 9.24
CA ALA A 183 -4.82 13.49 7.92
C ALA A 183 -6.14 14.30 7.99
N VAL A 184 -7.10 13.82 8.79
CA VAL A 184 -8.36 14.55 9.04
C VAL A 184 -8.09 15.87 9.78
N LYS A 185 -7.19 15.90 10.77
CA LYS A 185 -6.84 17.15 11.47
C LYS A 185 -6.19 18.18 10.55
N ILE A 186 -5.34 17.74 9.62
CA ILE A 186 -4.62 18.63 8.70
C ILE A 186 -5.56 19.22 7.65
N ARG A 187 -6.43 18.41 7.03
CA ARG A 187 -7.24 18.86 5.88
C ARG A 187 -8.73 19.04 6.17
N GLY A 188 -9.20 18.58 7.33
CA GLY A 188 -10.59 18.72 7.80
C GLY A 188 -11.60 17.90 6.99
N ALA A 189 -11.17 16.80 6.36
CA ALA A 189 -12.02 15.87 5.63
C ALA A 189 -11.47 14.43 5.71
N PRO A 190 -12.33 13.40 5.54
CA PRO A 190 -11.89 12.01 5.50
C PRO A 190 -10.96 11.73 4.31
N SER A 191 -10.13 10.69 4.46
CA SER A 191 -9.11 10.29 3.48
C SER A 191 -9.65 9.27 2.47
N LEU A 192 -9.15 9.34 1.24
CA LEU A 192 -9.23 8.27 0.25
C LEU A 192 -8.15 7.23 0.54
N VAL A 193 -8.49 5.95 0.50
CA VAL A 193 -7.53 4.85 0.72
C VAL A 193 -7.26 4.15 -0.59
N PHE A 194 -5.99 4.03 -0.95
CA PHE A 194 -5.53 3.25 -2.09
C PHE A 194 -4.69 2.09 -1.58
N ALA A 195 -5.18 0.86 -1.73
CA ALA A 195 -4.42 -0.33 -1.37
C ALA A 195 -4.09 -1.13 -2.63
N HIS A 196 -2.82 -1.49 -2.80
CA HIS A 196 -2.35 -2.24 -3.97
C HIS A 196 -1.95 -3.67 -3.62
N SER A 197 -2.44 -4.66 -4.38
CA SER A 197 -2.07 -6.06 -4.25
C SER A 197 -2.15 -6.56 -2.79
N LEU A 198 -1.04 -7.04 -2.20
CA LEU A 198 -0.96 -7.47 -0.80
C LEU A 198 -1.39 -6.39 0.21
N GLY A 199 -1.22 -5.11 -0.11
CA GLY A 199 -1.66 -3.99 0.73
C GLY A 199 -3.16 -4.03 1.03
N ASN A 200 -3.97 -4.65 0.17
CA ASN A 200 -5.40 -4.87 0.42
C ASN A 200 -5.64 -5.81 1.61
N HIS A 201 -4.80 -6.83 1.79
CA HIS A 201 -4.88 -7.72 2.96
C HIS A 201 -4.45 -7.01 4.23
N VAL A 202 -3.40 -6.20 4.13
CA VAL A 202 -2.92 -5.38 5.26
C VAL A 202 -4.00 -4.40 5.69
N PHE A 203 -4.66 -3.72 4.75
CA PHE A 203 -5.77 -2.82 5.05
C PHE A 203 -7.01 -3.56 5.59
N ARG A 204 -7.35 -4.72 5.02
CA ARG A 204 -8.42 -5.58 5.57
C ARG A 204 -8.13 -5.98 7.01
N TYR A 205 -6.90 -6.41 7.30
CA TYR A 205 -6.48 -6.78 8.64
C TYR A 205 -6.54 -5.58 9.58
N PHE A 206 -6.10 -4.40 9.13
CA PHE A 206 -6.22 -3.15 9.88
C PHE A 206 -7.68 -2.87 10.29
N LEU A 207 -8.65 -3.06 9.41
CA LEU A 207 -10.08 -2.87 9.75
C LEU A 207 -10.56 -3.84 10.83
N GLU A 208 -10.14 -5.12 10.78
CA GLU A 208 -10.50 -6.10 11.82
C GLU A 208 -9.78 -5.81 13.14
N TRP A 209 -8.50 -5.47 13.10
CA TRP A 209 -7.74 -5.02 14.26
C TRP A 209 -8.39 -3.78 14.90
N LEU A 210 -8.85 -2.82 14.09
CA LEU A 210 -9.48 -1.60 14.56
C LEU A 210 -10.83 -1.87 15.27
N LYS A 211 -11.58 -2.91 14.89
CA LYS A 211 -12.79 -3.33 15.62
C LYS A 211 -12.50 -3.85 17.02
N LEU A 212 -11.31 -4.40 17.25
CA LEU A 212 -10.87 -4.86 18.57
C LEU A 212 -10.38 -3.69 19.42
N GLU A 213 -9.73 -2.72 18.77
CA GLU A 213 -9.15 -1.55 19.42
C GLU A 213 -10.20 -0.48 19.79
N ILE A 214 -11.21 -0.26 18.95
CA ILE A 214 -12.26 0.74 19.16
C ILE A 214 -13.53 0.06 19.68
N ALA A 215 -14.15 0.64 20.72
CA ALA A 215 -15.43 0.17 21.22
C ALA A 215 -16.47 0.03 20.08
N PRO A 216 -17.24 -1.07 20.00
CA PRO A 216 -18.11 -1.35 18.85
C PRO A 216 -19.08 -0.22 18.47
N LYS A 217 -19.51 0.57 19.46
CA LYS A 217 -20.41 1.72 19.25
C LYS A 217 -19.76 2.86 18.44
N HIS A 218 -18.45 3.04 18.56
CA HIS A 218 -17.71 4.13 17.92
C HIS A 218 -16.96 3.70 16.66
N TYR A 219 -16.91 2.41 16.34
CA TYR A 219 -16.17 1.89 15.18
C TYR A 219 -16.68 2.48 13.86
N ILE A 220 -18.00 2.44 13.62
CA ILE A 220 -18.61 3.00 12.40
C ILE A 220 -18.43 4.52 12.36
N GLU A 221 -18.62 5.20 13.49
CA GLU A 221 -18.40 6.66 13.58
C GLU A 221 -16.94 7.03 13.26
N TRP A 222 -15.98 6.20 13.66
CA TRP A 222 -14.57 6.40 13.32
C TRP A 222 -14.35 6.21 11.82
N LEU A 223 -14.92 5.15 11.21
CA LEU A 223 -14.80 4.93 9.76
C LEU A 223 -15.36 6.09 8.96
N ASP A 224 -16.59 6.52 9.26
CA ASP A 224 -17.27 7.61 8.55
C ASP A 224 -16.53 8.94 8.67
N ARG A 225 -15.83 9.16 9.80
CA ARG A 225 -15.04 10.38 10.04
C ARG A 225 -13.68 10.37 9.33
N HIS A 226 -13.07 9.22 9.13
CA HIS A 226 -11.67 9.12 8.68
C HIS A 226 -11.51 8.57 7.26
N ILE A 227 -12.45 7.77 6.76
CA ILE A 227 -12.35 7.06 5.49
C ILE A 227 -13.52 7.46 4.59
N HIS A 228 -13.20 8.09 3.47
CA HIS A 228 -14.22 8.53 2.51
C HIS A 228 -14.56 7.42 1.52
N ALA A 229 -13.52 6.82 0.95
CA ALA A 229 -13.65 5.72 0.00
C ALA A 229 -12.40 4.86 0.03
N TYR A 230 -12.58 3.59 -0.32
CA TYR A 230 -11.53 2.59 -0.41
C TYR A 230 -11.42 2.08 -1.85
N PHE A 231 -10.25 2.24 -2.45
CA PHE A 231 -9.91 1.77 -3.78
C PHE A 231 -8.98 0.56 -3.68
N ALA A 232 -9.55 -0.61 -3.95
CA ALA A 232 -8.85 -1.88 -3.96
C ALA A 232 -8.23 -2.13 -5.34
N VAL A 233 -6.92 -1.91 -5.48
CA VAL A 233 -6.20 -2.09 -6.76
C VAL A 233 -5.55 -3.47 -6.76
N GLY A 234 -6.03 -4.37 -7.62
CA GLY A 234 -5.45 -5.70 -7.79
C GLY A 234 -5.52 -6.59 -6.54
N ALA A 235 -6.61 -6.51 -5.76
CA ALA A 235 -6.73 -7.20 -4.47
C ALA A 235 -6.85 -8.73 -4.60
N PRO A 236 -5.92 -9.53 -4.07
CA PRO A 236 -5.97 -10.99 -4.16
C PRO A 236 -6.82 -11.59 -3.02
N LEU A 237 -8.07 -11.13 -2.82
CA LEU A 237 -8.86 -11.37 -1.59
C LEU A 237 -9.04 -12.85 -1.18
N LEU A 238 -8.83 -13.78 -2.11
CA LEU A 238 -8.90 -15.24 -1.90
C LEU A 238 -7.53 -15.92 -2.03
N GLY A 239 -6.44 -15.15 -1.95
CA GLY A 239 -5.07 -15.59 -2.24
C GLY A 239 -4.68 -15.45 -3.70
N ALA A 240 -3.45 -15.86 -4.01
CA ALA A 240 -2.89 -15.86 -5.36
C ALA A 240 -2.23 -17.22 -5.64
N ILE A 241 -2.44 -17.77 -6.83
CA ILE A 241 -1.87 -19.07 -7.23
C ILE A 241 -0.35 -19.01 -7.36
N GLU A 242 0.19 -17.84 -7.69
CA GLU A 242 1.62 -17.57 -7.77
C GLU A 242 2.29 -17.70 -6.41
N ALA A 243 1.58 -17.39 -5.31
CA ALA A 243 2.11 -17.63 -3.97
C ALA A 243 2.26 -19.13 -3.69
N VAL A 244 1.27 -19.95 -4.07
CA VAL A 244 1.32 -21.42 -3.95
C VAL A 244 2.46 -21.97 -4.80
N LYS A 245 2.60 -21.50 -6.04
CA LYS A 245 3.68 -21.89 -6.93
C LYS A 245 5.06 -21.50 -6.37
N GLY A 246 5.19 -20.29 -5.81
CA GLY A 246 6.40 -19.82 -5.15
C GLY A 246 6.85 -20.76 -4.03
N THR A 247 5.93 -21.13 -3.15
CA THR A 247 6.21 -22.06 -2.03
C THR A 247 6.60 -23.46 -2.51
N LEU A 248 5.96 -23.98 -3.56
CA LEU A 248 6.19 -25.36 -4.01
C LEU A 248 7.40 -25.52 -4.94
N SER A 249 7.68 -24.51 -5.77
CA SER A 249 8.69 -24.60 -6.84
C SER A 249 9.91 -23.71 -6.61
N GLY A 250 9.93 -22.88 -5.55
CA GLY A 250 11.00 -21.93 -5.31
C GLY A 250 11.03 -20.80 -6.33
N GLN A 251 9.88 -20.45 -6.93
CA GLN A 251 9.80 -19.39 -7.94
C GLN A 251 10.32 -18.06 -7.37
N THR A 252 11.33 -17.49 -8.03
CA THR A 252 12.10 -16.34 -7.54
C THR A 252 11.47 -14.99 -7.87
N PHE A 253 10.27 -14.98 -8.49
CA PHE A 253 9.57 -13.77 -8.97
C PHE A 253 10.45 -12.83 -9.82
N GLY A 254 11.42 -13.38 -10.56
CA GLY A 254 12.33 -12.61 -11.41
C GLY A 254 13.61 -12.15 -10.71
N LEU A 255 13.83 -12.54 -9.45
CA LEU A 255 15.09 -12.28 -8.75
C LEU A 255 16.21 -13.18 -9.30
N PRO A 256 17.43 -12.64 -9.47
CA PRO A 256 18.61 -13.36 -9.96
C PRO A 256 19.25 -14.22 -8.84
N VAL A 257 18.44 -14.95 -8.09
CA VAL A 257 18.89 -15.92 -7.08
C VAL A 257 18.57 -17.32 -7.58
N SER A 258 19.43 -18.30 -7.34
CA SER A 258 19.16 -19.66 -7.85
C SER A 258 18.05 -20.34 -7.05
N GLU A 259 17.18 -21.08 -7.74
CA GLU A 259 16.07 -21.84 -7.13
C GLU A 259 16.58 -22.84 -6.07
N VAL A 260 17.79 -23.36 -6.26
CA VAL A 260 18.46 -24.28 -5.32
C VAL A 260 18.70 -23.63 -3.96
N TYR A 261 19.04 -22.35 -3.90
CA TYR A 261 19.22 -21.65 -2.62
C TYR A 261 17.89 -21.48 -1.87
N ILE A 262 16.78 -21.27 -2.59
CA ILE A 262 15.45 -21.09 -1.98
C ILE A 262 14.93 -22.42 -1.40
N CYS A 263 15.02 -23.51 -2.18
CA CYS A 263 14.57 -24.84 -1.73
C CYS A 263 15.40 -25.39 -0.55
N LYS A 264 16.67 -25.01 -0.45
CA LYS A 264 17.54 -25.43 0.68
C LYS A 264 17.17 -24.72 1.98
N VAL A 265 16.62 -23.52 1.91
CA VAL A 265 16.08 -22.80 3.07
C VAL A 265 14.71 -23.38 3.48
N SER A 266 13.87 -23.79 2.53
CA SER A 266 12.58 -24.40 2.86
C SER A 266 12.68 -25.87 3.32
N GLY A 267 13.66 -26.61 2.81
CA GLY A 267 13.84 -28.05 3.04
C GLY A 267 14.63 -28.46 4.29
N ASN A 268 15.03 -27.50 5.13
CA ASN A 268 15.69 -27.76 6.41
C ASN A 268 14.73 -27.58 7.62
N SER A 269 13.41 -27.63 7.33
CA SER A 269 12.32 -27.66 8.32
C SER A 269 11.98 -29.09 8.73
#